data_AF-A0A1Q6H1A2-F1
#
_entry.id   AF-A0A1Q6H1A2-F1
#
_cell.length_a   1.000
_cell.length_b   1.000
_cell.length_c   1.000
_cell.angle_alpha   90.00
_cell.angle_beta   90.00
_cell.angle_gamma   90.00
#
_symmetry.space_group_name_H-M   'P 1'
#
loop_
_entity.id
_entity.type
_entity.pdbx_description
1 polymer ?
#
loop_
_entity_poly.entity_id
_entity_poly.type
_entity_poly.pdbx_seq_one_letter_code
_entity_poly.pdbx_strand_id
1 'polypeptide(L)'
;MNRANCFVEILKIDSDEPVEKGEIGRVVVTDFSNYAMPMIRYDVGDLASIGAVSSDGTILSLENLTGRKTDLIFKTNGEPLDLWNSIPSEIYNNSNIRQWQFIQNGEKSYLFRLCLYEEKPEFIKFTKIELKKILGDDAIIEVECVNEIPVLSSGKRKVVINNWTNKID
;
A
#
# COMPACT_ATOMS: atom_id res chain seq x y z
N MET A 1 -7.61 -21.80 1.34
CA MET A 1 -8.41 -21.15 0.27
C MET A 1 -9.48 -22.12 -0.24
N ASN A 2 -10.64 -21.65 -0.74
CA ASN A 2 -11.66 -22.56 -1.28
C ASN A 2 -11.14 -23.20 -2.58
N ARG A 3 -10.84 -24.50 -2.51
CA ARG A 3 -10.05 -25.26 -3.51
C ARG A 3 -10.81 -25.66 -4.77
N ALA A 4 -12.14 -25.71 -4.73
CA ALA A 4 -12.91 -26.38 -5.78
C ALA A 4 -13.23 -25.48 -7.00
N ASN A 5 -13.25 -24.16 -6.79
CA ASN A 5 -13.99 -23.25 -7.66
C ASN A 5 -13.21 -21.99 -8.05
N CYS A 6 -11.99 -21.81 -7.56
CA CYS A 6 -11.21 -20.59 -7.73
C CYS A 6 -9.71 -20.92 -7.81
N PHE A 7 -9.04 -20.40 -8.82
CA PHE A 7 -7.59 -20.48 -9.01
C PHE A 7 -6.98 -19.11 -8.76
N VAL A 8 -5.93 -19.06 -7.93
CA VAL A 8 -5.29 -17.82 -7.49
C VAL A 8 -3.83 -17.83 -7.89
N GLU A 9 -3.41 -16.75 -8.53
CA GLU A 9 -2.04 -16.45 -8.92
C GLU A 9 -1.56 -15.23 -8.12
N ILE A 10 -0.27 -15.21 -7.77
CA ILE A 10 0.41 -14.01 -7.28
C ILE A 10 1.48 -13.66 -8.29
N LEU A 11 1.25 -12.56 -9.00
CA LEU A 11 2.10 -12.13 -10.12
C LEU A 11 2.88 -10.88 -9.74
N LYS A 12 4.02 -10.65 -10.41
CA LYS A 12 4.80 -9.43 -10.22
C LYS A 12 3.96 -8.19 -10.49
N ILE A 13 4.33 -7.08 -9.84
CA ILE A 13 3.57 -5.83 -9.88
C ILE A 13 3.58 -5.24 -11.30
N ASP A 14 4.65 -5.44 -12.04
CA ASP A 14 4.97 -4.86 -13.35
C ASP A 14 4.87 -5.88 -14.51
N SER A 15 4.69 -7.16 -14.23
CA SER A 15 4.57 -8.20 -15.26
C SER A 15 3.56 -9.30 -14.92
N ASP A 16 3.33 -10.20 -15.88
CA ASP A 16 2.48 -11.38 -15.73
C ASP A 16 3.26 -12.61 -15.21
N GLU A 17 4.50 -12.41 -14.75
CA GLU A 17 5.33 -13.48 -14.18
C GLU A 17 4.93 -13.78 -12.73
N PRO A 18 4.97 -15.05 -12.28
CA PRO A 18 4.79 -15.39 -10.86
C PRO A 18 5.87 -14.73 -9.97
N VAL A 19 5.49 -14.36 -8.76
CA VAL A 19 6.45 -13.92 -7.74
C VAL A 19 7.17 -15.09 -7.08
N GLU A 20 8.33 -14.82 -6.50
CA GLU A 20 9.01 -15.76 -5.60
C GLU A 20 8.33 -15.84 -4.23
N LYS A 21 8.64 -16.88 -3.45
CA LYS A 21 8.08 -17.02 -2.10
C LYS A 21 8.54 -15.87 -1.21
N GLY A 22 7.58 -15.16 -0.61
CA GLY A 22 7.84 -14.00 0.25
C GLY A 22 7.93 -12.66 -0.49
N GLU A 23 7.98 -12.68 -1.83
CA GLU A 23 7.89 -11.46 -2.64
C GLU A 23 6.42 -11.00 -2.72
N ILE A 24 6.20 -9.69 -2.67
CA ILE A 24 4.87 -9.09 -2.77
C ILE A 24 4.50 -8.97 -4.25
N GLY A 25 3.34 -9.54 -4.60
CA GLY A 25 2.76 -9.46 -5.93
C GLY A 25 1.29 -9.09 -5.90
N ARG A 26 0.69 -8.93 -7.08
CA ARG A 26 -0.74 -8.68 -7.26
C ARG A 26 -1.54 -9.98 -7.26
N VAL A 27 -2.70 -9.93 -6.61
CA VAL A 27 -3.62 -11.07 -6.49
C VAL A 27 -4.48 -11.14 -7.75
N VAL A 28 -4.30 -12.22 -8.51
CA VAL A 28 -5.07 -12.51 -9.72
C VAL A 28 -5.91 -13.76 -9.51
N VAL A 29 -7.19 -13.69 -9.88
CA VAL A 29 -8.19 -14.73 -9.60
C VAL A 29 -8.88 -15.18 -10.88
N THR A 30 -9.00 -16.49 -11.04
CA THR A 30 -9.90 -17.13 -11.99
C THR A 30 -10.99 -17.89 -11.23
N ASP A 31 -12.25 -17.51 -11.44
CA ASP A 31 -13.43 -18.13 -10.83
C ASP A 31 -14.10 -19.07 -11.84
N PHE A 32 -14.19 -20.35 -11.47
CA PHE A 32 -14.81 -21.41 -12.29
C PHE A 32 -16.26 -21.72 -11.90
N SER A 33 -16.80 -21.02 -10.89
CA SER A 33 -18.13 -21.27 -10.34
C SER A 33 -19.16 -20.18 -10.65
N ASN A 34 -18.72 -18.98 -10.99
CA ASN A 34 -19.62 -17.88 -11.34
C ASN A 34 -20.04 -17.93 -12.83
N TYR A 35 -21.12 -18.66 -13.10
CA TYR A 35 -21.68 -18.78 -14.47
C TYR A 35 -22.34 -17.50 -14.99
N ALA A 36 -22.76 -16.59 -14.10
CA ALA A 36 -23.39 -15.33 -14.51
C ALA A 36 -22.36 -14.29 -14.96
N MET A 37 -21.20 -14.25 -14.30
CA MET A 37 -20.09 -13.36 -14.63
C MET A 37 -18.75 -14.09 -14.38
N PRO A 38 -18.29 -14.93 -15.32
CA PRO A 38 -17.03 -15.64 -15.15
C PRO A 38 -15.87 -14.64 -15.13
N MET A 39 -15.02 -14.75 -14.12
CA MET A 39 -13.82 -13.94 -13.96
C MET A 39 -12.61 -14.80 -14.32
N ILE A 40 -11.87 -14.42 -15.37
CA ILE A 40 -10.69 -15.17 -15.85
C ILE A 40 -9.47 -14.25 -15.75
N ARG A 41 -8.45 -14.70 -15.01
CA ARG A 41 -7.25 -13.92 -14.67
C ARG A 41 -7.57 -12.48 -14.28
N TYR A 42 -8.60 -12.32 -13.45
CA TYR A 42 -9.06 -11.02 -13.00
C TYR A 42 -8.12 -10.47 -11.93
N ASP A 43 -7.53 -9.30 -12.20
CA ASP A 43 -6.73 -8.57 -11.23
C ASP A 43 -7.67 -7.97 -10.17
N VAL A 44 -7.61 -8.52 -8.95
CA VAL A 44 -8.46 -8.09 -7.83
C VAL A 44 -8.07 -6.68 -7.37
N GLY A 45 -6.86 -6.24 -7.72
CA GLY A 45 -6.29 -4.96 -7.32
C GLY A 45 -5.65 -4.97 -5.95
N ASP A 46 -5.69 -6.10 -5.22
CA ASP A 46 -5.05 -6.31 -3.92
C ASP A 46 -3.64 -6.89 -4.08
N LEU A 47 -2.79 -6.69 -3.08
CA LEU A 47 -1.42 -7.22 -3.06
C LEU A 47 -1.23 -8.24 -1.95
N ALA A 48 -0.45 -9.28 -2.21
CA ALA A 48 -0.09 -10.28 -1.21
C ALA A 48 1.22 -10.99 -1.58
N SER A 49 1.83 -11.67 -0.62
CA SER A 49 2.89 -12.63 -0.85
C SER A 49 2.39 -14.07 -0.71
N ILE A 50 3.08 -15.01 -1.36
CA ILE A 50 2.77 -16.44 -1.25
C ILE A 50 3.09 -16.95 0.16
N GLY A 51 2.11 -17.55 0.83
CA GLY A 51 2.28 -18.22 2.12
C GLY A 51 2.58 -19.71 1.96
N ALA A 52 1.67 -20.56 2.46
CA ALA A 52 1.77 -22.01 2.32
C ALA A 52 1.40 -22.44 0.90
N VAL A 53 2.15 -23.41 0.37
CA VAL A 53 1.94 -24.01 -0.95
C VAL A 53 1.86 -25.53 -0.77
N SER A 54 0.95 -26.21 -1.47
CA SER A 54 0.89 -27.68 -1.48
C SER A 54 1.99 -28.28 -2.35
N SER A 55 2.18 -29.59 -2.24
CA SER A 55 3.21 -30.33 -2.98
C SER A 55 3.07 -30.26 -4.51
N ASP A 56 1.87 -29.91 -5.01
CA ASP A 56 1.57 -29.73 -6.43
C ASP A 56 1.71 -28.29 -6.92
N GLY A 57 2.19 -27.37 -6.06
CA GLY A 57 2.37 -25.95 -6.40
C GLY A 57 1.14 -25.07 -6.15
N THR A 58 0.02 -25.62 -5.66
CA THR A 58 -1.18 -24.81 -5.37
C THR A 58 -0.98 -23.93 -4.14
N ILE A 59 -1.31 -22.64 -4.26
CA ILE A 59 -1.26 -21.68 -3.15
C ILE A 59 -2.39 -21.99 -2.15
N LEU A 60 -2.03 -22.30 -0.90
CA LEU A 60 -2.96 -22.65 0.18
C LEU A 60 -3.36 -21.47 1.04
N SER A 61 -2.41 -20.55 1.25
CA SER A 61 -2.60 -19.30 1.99
C SER A 61 -1.82 -18.14 1.36
N LEU A 62 -2.32 -16.94 1.60
CA LEU A 62 -1.65 -15.68 1.31
C LEU A 62 -1.12 -15.09 2.62
N GLU A 63 0.01 -14.41 2.52
CA GLU A 63 0.63 -13.65 3.61
C GLU A 63 0.80 -12.20 3.18
N ASN A 64 1.05 -11.30 4.13
CA ASN A 64 1.26 -9.87 3.88
C ASN A 64 0.20 -9.26 2.96
N LEU A 65 -1.08 -9.59 3.21
CA LEU A 65 -2.19 -9.05 2.45
C LEU A 65 -2.22 -7.53 2.65
N THR A 66 -1.69 -6.84 1.66
CA THR A 66 -1.46 -5.41 1.63
C THR A 66 -2.61 -4.79 0.85
N GLY A 67 -2.89 -3.51 1.08
CA GLY A 67 -3.96 -2.77 0.39
C GLY A 67 -3.85 -2.78 -1.14
N ARG A 68 -4.63 -1.92 -1.81
CA ARG A 68 -4.65 -1.94 -3.27
C ARG A 68 -3.28 -1.60 -3.85
N LYS A 69 -2.96 -2.12 -5.05
CA LYS A 69 -1.74 -1.76 -5.81
C LYS A 69 -1.50 -0.24 -5.87
N THR A 70 -2.56 0.54 -5.95
CA THR A 70 -2.51 2.02 -6.00
C THR A 70 -2.13 2.69 -4.68
N ASP A 71 -2.08 1.93 -3.59
CA ASP A 71 -1.89 2.45 -2.24
C ASP A 71 -0.45 2.17 -1.74
N LEU A 72 0.39 1.49 -2.53
CA LEU A 72 1.82 1.37 -2.25
C LEU A 72 2.55 2.69 -2.47
N ILE A 73 3.41 3.00 -1.52
CA ILE A 73 4.46 4.03 -1.64
C ILE A 73 5.76 3.30 -1.97
N PHE A 74 6.69 3.98 -2.62
CA PHE A 74 8.04 3.46 -2.80
C PHE A 74 9.00 4.27 -1.97
N LYS A 75 9.97 3.60 -1.34
CA LYS A 75 11.10 4.23 -0.64
C LYS A 75 12.04 4.88 -1.66
N THR A 76 13.01 5.66 -1.17
CA THR A 76 14.02 6.30 -2.04
C THR A 76 14.98 5.33 -2.71
N ASN A 77 15.06 4.08 -2.23
CA ASN A 77 15.82 2.99 -2.87
C ASN A 77 14.99 2.19 -3.89
N GLY A 78 13.73 2.57 -4.15
CA GLY A 78 12.84 1.90 -5.10
C GLY A 78 12.06 0.71 -4.53
N GLU A 79 12.30 0.31 -3.28
CA GLU A 79 11.54 -0.78 -2.66
C GLU A 79 10.09 -0.33 -2.36
N PRO A 80 9.08 -1.19 -2.62
CA PRO A 80 7.72 -0.92 -2.21
C PRO A 80 7.60 -0.90 -0.67
N LEU A 81 6.74 -0.02 -0.17
CA LEU A 81 6.44 0.18 1.24
C LEU A 81 4.93 0.22 1.42
N ASP A 82 4.41 -0.73 2.19
CA ASP A 82 3.08 -0.60 2.78
C ASP A 82 3.14 0.41 3.92
N LEU A 83 2.81 1.66 3.62
CA LEU A 83 2.85 2.71 4.62
C LEU A 83 1.85 2.47 5.75
N TRP A 84 0.69 1.87 5.48
CA TRP A 84 -0.34 1.68 6.50
C TRP A 84 0.17 0.80 7.64
N ASN A 85 0.90 -0.26 7.31
CA ASN A 85 1.47 -1.17 8.29
C ASN A 85 2.86 -0.75 8.79
N SER A 86 3.53 0.19 8.12
CA SER A 86 4.90 0.61 8.45
C SER A 86 4.99 1.99 9.12
N ILE A 87 3.87 2.70 9.25
CA ILE A 87 3.85 4.03 9.86
C ILE A 87 4.30 3.95 11.33
N PRO A 88 5.17 4.86 11.81
CA PRO A 88 5.64 4.86 13.20
C PRO A 88 4.48 4.89 14.20
N SER A 89 4.60 4.09 15.26
CA SER A 89 3.56 3.91 16.28
C SER A 89 3.17 5.22 16.98
N GLU A 90 4.15 6.12 17.12
CA GLU A 90 4.08 7.44 17.73
C GLU A 90 3.28 8.45 16.89
N ILE A 91 3.15 8.17 15.58
CA ILE A 91 2.29 8.90 14.66
C ILE A 91 0.92 8.22 14.62
N TYR A 92 0.87 6.90 14.45
CA TYR A 92 -0.39 6.16 14.31
C TYR A 92 -1.29 6.24 15.54
N ASN A 93 -0.72 6.09 16.74
CA ASN A 93 -1.46 6.11 18.00
C ASN A 93 -1.52 7.52 18.64
N ASN A 94 -1.15 8.56 17.90
CA ASN A 94 -1.11 9.91 18.45
C ASN A 94 -2.52 10.48 18.62
N SER A 95 -2.95 10.71 19.86
CA SER A 95 -4.26 11.29 20.15
C SER A 95 -4.44 12.73 19.64
N ASN A 96 -3.34 13.43 19.35
CA ASN A 96 -3.38 14.76 18.76
C ASN A 96 -3.72 14.75 17.26
N ILE A 97 -3.55 13.61 16.56
CA ILE A 97 -3.87 13.47 15.14
C ILE A 97 -5.35 13.10 14.97
N ARG A 98 -6.12 13.96 14.31
CA ARG A 98 -7.52 13.72 13.92
C ARG A 98 -7.62 12.93 12.63
N GLN A 99 -6.83 13.34 11.64
CA GLN A 99 -6.78 12.76 10.29
C GLN A 99 -5.38 12.90 9.76
N TRP A 100 -5.01 11.99 8.85
CA TRP A 100 -3.75 12.09 8.13
C TRP A 100 -3.91 11.60 6.70
N GLN A 101 -3.08 12.13 5.81
CA GLN A 101 -2.97 11.69 4.43
C GLN A 101 -1.52 11.77 3.99
N PHE A 102 -0.99 10.66 3.48
CA PHE A 102 0.36 10.58 2.96
C PHE A 102 0.32 10.47 1.44
N ILE A 103 1.14 11.29 0.79
CA ILE A 103 1.14 11.44 -0.66
C ILE A 103 2.58 11.33 -1.17
N GLN A 104 2.84 10.42 -2.11
CA GLN A 104 4.07 10.42 -2.89
C GLN A 104 3.86 11.18 -4.20
N ASN A 105 4.63 12.24 -4.41
CA ASN A 105 4.55 13.09 -5.61
C ASN A 105 5.73 12.86 -6.57
N GLY A 106 6.80 12.21 -6.12
CA GLY A 106 7.94 11.86 -6.94
C GLY A 106 8.76 10.73 -6.31
N GLU A 107 9.82 10.31 -7.01
CA GLU A 107 10.72 9.22 -6.58
C GLU A 107 11.23 9.38 -5.13
N LYS A 108 11.51 10.62 -4.72
CA LYS A 108 12.00 10.95 -3.37
C LYS A 108 11.19 12.03 -2.67
N SER A 109 10.05 12.42 -3.23
CA SER A 109 9.24 13.54 -2.77
C SER A 109 7.93 13.07 -2.17
N TYR A 110 7.73 13.39 -0.90
CA TYR A 110 6.60 12.97 -0.10
C TYR A 110 5.96 14.16 0.61
N LEU A 111 4.64 14.17 0.69
CA LEU A 111 3.84 15.13 1.44
C LEU A 111 3.00 14.38 2.47
N PHE A 112 3.12 14.78 3.73
CA PHE A 112 2.31 14.26 4.81
C PHE A 112 1.40 15.35 5.37
N ARG A 113 0.12 15.24 5.05
CA ARG A 113 -0.92 16.12 5.58
C ARG A 113 -1.40 15.62 6.92
N LEU A 114 -1.43 16.50 7.90
CA LEU A 114 -1.88 16.23 9.25
C LEU A 114 -3.02 17.18 9.63
N CYS A 115 -4.11 16.63 10.15
CA CYS A 115 -5.11 17.40 10.87
C CYS A 115 -4.86 17.19 12.36
N LEU A 116 -4.39 18.23 13.04
CA LEU A 116 -4.05 18.19 14.47
C LEU A 116 -5.13 18.88 15.30
N TYR A 117 -5.32 18.45 16.56
CA TYR A 117 -6.08 19.25 17.54
C TYR A 117 -5.28 20.47 17.98
N GLU A 118 -3.98 20.30 18.16
CA GLU A 118 -3.03 21.35 18.54
C GLU A 118 -1.76 21.23 17.70
N GLU A 119 -1.39 22.29 16.98
CA GLU A 119 -0.14 22.31 16.21
C GLU A 119 1.07 22.50 17.11
N LYS A 120 1.99 21.54 17.07
CA LYS A 120 3.26 21.59 17.81
C LYS A 120 4.43 21.47 16.84
N PRO A 121 5.27 22.51 16.69
CA PRO A 121 6.42 22.48 15.78
C PRO A 121 7.36 21.30 16.02
N GLU A 122 7.53 20.92 17.29
CA GLU A 122 8.35 19.77 17.70
C GLU A 122 7.81 18.45 17.16
N PHE A 123 6.48 18.28 17.16
CA PHE A 123 5.84 17.08 16.63
C PHE A 123 5.98 16.98 15.10
N ILE A 124 5.89 18.11 14.39
CA ILE A 124 6.12 18.18 12.95
C ILE A 124 7.55 17.77 12.62
N LYS A 125 8.53 18.29 13.38
CA LYS A 125 9.95 17.92 13.22
C LYS A 125 10.19 16.45 13.52
N PHE A 126 9.64 15.93 14.62
CA PHE A 126 9.71 14.52 15.00
C PHE A 126 9.14 13.63 13.89
N THR A 127 7.96 13.96 13.38
CA THR A 127 7.29 13.23 12.30
C THR A 127 8.18 13.08 11.06
N LYS A 128 8.85 14.17 10.64
CA LYS A 128 9.79 14.10 9.50
C LYS A 128 10.96 13.15 9.77
N ILE A 129 11.50 13.16 11.00
CA ILE A 129 12.62 12.30 11.37
C ILE A 129 12.20 10.83 11.34
N GLU A 130 11.07 10.48 11.95
CA GLU A 130 10.61 9.09 11.98
C GLU A 130 10.24 8.56 10.59
N LEU A 131 9.62 9.38 9.75
CA LEU A 131 9.30 8.98 8.37
C LEU A 131 10.57 8.77 7.52
N LYS A 132 11.64 9.55 7.73
CA LYS A 132 12.92 9.31 7.04
C LYS A 132 13.51 7.94 7.36
N LYS A 133 13.38 7.46 8.60
CA LYS A 133 13.91 6.14 8.99
C LYS A 133 13.30 5.00 8.18
N ILE A 134 12.04 5.13 7.74
CA ILE A 134 11.35 4.10 6.96
C ILE A 134 11.42 4.34 5.44
N LEU A 135 11.57 5.59 5.00
CA LEU A 135 11.59 5.96 3.57
C LEU A 135 12.99 6.05 2.98
N GLY A 136 14.01 6.33 3.79
CA GLY A 136 15.39 6.59 3.37
C GLY A 136 15.86 8.01 3.75
N ASP A 137 17.17 8.14 4.01
CA ASP A 137 17.77 9.39 4.52
C ASP A 137 17.66 10.57 3.54
N ASP A 138 17.67 10.28 2.24
CA ASP A 138 17.53 11.23 1.13
C ASP A 138 16.06 11.53 0.78
N ALA A 139 15.10 11.05 1.56
CA ALA A 139 13.69 11.39 1.40
C ALA A 139 13.45 12.90 1.66
N ILE A 140 12.74 13.53 0.74
CA ILE A 140 12.28 14.93 0.83
C ILE A 140 10.84 14.91 1.33
N ILE A 141 10.66 15.18 2.62
CA ILE A 141 9.36 15.08 3.30
C ILE A 141 8.86 16.48 3.68
N GLU A 142 7.77 16.87 3.04
CA GLU A 142 6.95 18.01 3.45
C GLU A 142 5.88 17.55 4.44
N VAL A 143 5.62 18.38 5.45
CA VAL A 143 4.52 18.15 6.40
C VAL A 143 3.66 19.40 6.38
N GLU A 144 2.40 19.23 6.04
CA GLU A 144 1.41 20.31 5.91
C GLU A 144 0.32 20.08 6.96
N CYS A 145 0.08 21.08 7.82
CA CYS A 145 -1.05 21.05 8.75
C CYS A 145 -2.29 21.61 8.06
N VAL A 146 -3.37 20.82 8.02
CA VAL A 146 -4.63 21.19 7.34
C VAL A 146 -5.81 20.99 8.29
N ASN A 147 -6.87 21.77 8.11
CA ASN A 147 -8.05 21.68 8.97
C ASN A 147 -8.89 20.41 8.71
N GLU A 148 -8.92 19.93 7.47
CA GLU A 148 -9.65 18.75 7.05
C GLU A 148 -9.04 18.14 5.79
N ILE A 149 -9.09 16.80 5.69
CA ILE A 149 -8.79 16.06 4.46
C ILE A 149 -10.11 15.67 3.76
N PRO A 150 -10.31 16.12 2.49
CA PRO A 150 -11.56 15.91 1.78
C PRO A 150 -11.81 14.43 1.47
N VAL A 151 -13.09 14.07 1.44
CA VAL A 151 -13.55 12.76 0.94
C VAL A 151 -13.59 12.77 -0.59
N LEU A 152 -13.41 11.59 -1.18
CA LEU A 152 -13.70 11.37 -2.59
C LEU A 152 -15.21 11.47 -2.86
N SER A 153 -15.60 11.59 -4.13
CA SER A 153 -17.01 11.55 -4.56
C SER A 153 -17.77 10.30 -4.10
N SER A 154 -17.06 9.21 -3.80
CA SER A 154 -17.59 7.98 -3.22
C SER A 154 -17.84 8.03 -1.70
N GLY A 155 -17.52 9.15 -1.04
CA GLY A 155 -17.55 9.31 0.41
C GLY A 155 -16.36 8.69 1.15
N LYS A 156 -15.46 7.98 0.46
CA LYS A 156 -14.26 7.38 1.07
C LYS A 156 -13.11 8.39 1.19
N ARG A 157 -12.29 8.29 2.23
CA ARG A 157 -11.00 8.99 2.32
C ARG A 157 -9.87 8.08 1.85
N LYS A 158 -9.04 8.58 0.93
CA LYS A 158 -7.75 7.94 0.63
C LYS A 158 -6.70 8.48 1.58
N VAL A 159 -6.21 7.63 2.46
CA VAL A 159 -5.17 7.95 3.45
C VAL A 159 -3.77 7.87 2.85
N VAL A 160 -3.57 7.02 1.85
CA VAL A 160 -2.31 6.89 1.11
C VAL A 160 -2.59 7.13 -0.36
N ILE A 161 -1.79 7.98 -1.00
CA ILE A 161 -1.93 8.34 -2.42
C ILE A 161 -0.55 8.28 -3.05
N ASN A 162 -0.42 7.50 -4.12
CA ASN A 162 0.77 7.54 -4.95
C ASN A 162 0.46 8.24 -6.28
N ASN A 163 0.94 9.48 -6.43
CA ASN A 163 0.89 10.21 -7.69
C ASN A 163 2.14 9.93 -8.55
N TRP A 164 3.19 9.39 -7.95
CA TRP A 164 4.38 8.96 -8.66
C TRP A 164 4.10 7.63 -9.35
N THR A 165 3.60 7.72 -10.57
CA THR A 165 3.57 6.56 -11.45
C THR A 165 4.97 6.39 -12.01
N ASN A 166 5.61 5.28 -11.67
CA ASN A 166 6.80 4.79 -12.34
C ASN A 166 6.39 4.44 -13.79
N LYS A 167 6.25 5.46 -14.65
CA LYS A 167 6.21 5.26 -16.10
C LYS A 167 7.62 4.87 -16.49
N ILE A 168 7.88 3.57 -16.43
CA ILE A 168 9.02 2.97 -17.07
C ILE A 168 8.56 2.75 -18.51
N ASP A 169 9.15 3.49 -19.44
CA ASP A 169 9.03 3.24 -20.89
C ASP A 169 9.58 1.85 -21.27
#